data_AF-A0A2M8QN65-F1
#
_entry.id   AF-A0A2M8QN65-F1
#
_cell.length_a   1.000
_cell.length_b   1.000
_cell.length_c   1.000
_cell.angle_alpha   90.00
_cell.angle_beta   90.00
_cell.angle_gamma   90.00
#
_symmetry.space_group_name_H-M   'P 1'
#
loop_
_entity.id
_entity.type
_entity.pdbx_description
1 polymer ?
#
loop_
_entity_poly.entity_id
_entity_poly.type
_entity_poly.pdbx_seq_one_letter_code
_entity_poly.pdbx_strand_id
1 'polypeptide(L)'
;MADVFLQLSAEDRRDALGVAADRSGRPTHLLEKDVWVVWALATLYAAPLGEHLVFKGGTSLSKAYQVIRRFSEDVDLTYDIRAIAPDLVGDNGEGLPKTRSEEKRWSSEVRRRLPAWVAETVQPVIETALAVEGLAAAVRVEDEKLFIDYEATAAGSGYVAPSVMLEFGARSTGEPASLRDVVCDAAGLIEGLLFPTARPRVMHAERTFWEKATAIHVFCLQERLRGDRFARHWHDVVRLDEAGFAEAAFADRDLANAVARHKSMFFAEKAADRTPIDYAAAVSGGLQLVPVGDGAKALEDDYARMVEDGLLFDDAEPFEALMAQCADIVARANGAAK
;
A
#
# COMPACT_ATOMS: atom_id res chain seq x y z
N MET A 1 -36.52 0.99 0.59
CA MET A 1 -35.31 0.95 -0.26
C MET A 1 -34.19 1.45 0.61
N ALA A 2 -33.00 0.85 0.49
CA ALA A 2 -31.84 1.36 1.22
C ALA A 2 -31.25 2.52 0.42
N ASP A 3 -30.88 3.60 1.11
CA ASP A 3 -30.29 4.78 0.48
C ASP A 3 -28.81 4.54 0.21
N VAL A 4 -28.27 5.12 -0.87
CA VAL A 4 -26.84 5.02 -1.20
C VAL A 4 -26.13 6.25 -0.66
N PHE A 5 -25.12 6.07 0.18
CA PHE A 5 -24.47 7.17 0.90
C PHE A 5 -23.99 8.30 -0.01
N LEU A 6 -23.32 7.99 -1.13
CA LEU A 6 -22.80 9.02 -2.05
C LEU A 6 -23.90 9.77 -2.82
N GLN A 7 -25.14 9.28 -2.81
CA GLN A 7 -26.31 9.90 -3.44
C GLN A 7 -27.14 10.76 -2.47
N LEU A 8 -26.77 10.77 -1.19
CA LEU A 8 -27.39 11.62 -0.18
C LEU A 8 -26.98 13.08 -0.35
N SER A 9 -27.80 13.99 0.20
CA SER A 9 -27.45 15.40 0.28
C SER A 9 -26.19 15.60 1.14
N ALA A 10 -25.51 16.75 0.99
CA ALA A 10 -24.32 17.04 1.81
C ALA A 10 -24.64 17.09 3.32
N GLU A 11 -25.85 17.51 3.70
CA GLU A 11 -26.32 17.53 5.08
C GLU A 11 -26.57 16.11 5.60
N ASP A 12 -27.29 15.29 4.86
CA ASP A 12 -27.56 13.90 5.25
C ASP A 12 -26.28 13.06 5.33
N ARG A 13 -25.32 13.29 4.41
CA ARG A 13 -23.99 12.66 4.48
C ARG A 13 -23.25 13.05 5.75
N ARG A 14 -23.27 14.34 6.11
CA ARG A 14 -22.63 14.83 7.34
C ARG A 14 -23.25 14.19 8.58
N ASP A 15 -24.58 14.13 8.66
CA ASP A 15 -25.30 13.55 9.79
C ASP A 15 -25.03 12.04 9.90
N ALA A 16 -25.06 11.32 8.78
CA ALA A 16 -24.70 9.91 8.72
C ALA A 16 -23.25 9.69 9.21
N LEU A 17 -22.28 10.47 8.71
CA LEU A 17 -20.89 10.38 9.15
C LEU A 17 -20.74 10.68 10.64
N GLY A 18 -21.51 11.64 11.20
CA GLY A 18 -21.55 11.92 12.63
C GLY A 18 -21.98 10.70 13.45
N VAL A 19 -23.06 10.03 13.05
CA VAL A 19 -23.53 8.79 13.69
C VAL A 19 -22.47 7.67 13.58
N ALA A 20 -21.85 7.52 12.41
CA ALA A 20 -20.79 6.52 12.22
C ALA A 20 -19.55 6.84 13.07
N ALA A 21 -19.18 8.12 13.21
CA ALA A 21 -18.07 8.55 14.04
C ALA A 21 -18.32 8.24 15.53
N ASP A 22 -19.51 8.57 16.04
CA ASP A 22 -19.89 8.27 17.42
C ASP A 22 -19.86 6.76 17.73
N ARG A 23 -20.25 5.93 16.76
CA ARG A 23 -20.28 4.45 16.91
C ARG A 23 -18.91 3.79 16.76
N SER A 24 -18.06 4.32 15.90
CA SER A 24 -16.76 3.71 15.57
C SER A 24 -15.58 4.31 16.35
N GLY A 25 -15.75 5.50 16.91
CA GLY A 25 -14.65 6.31 17.45
C GLY A 25 -13.75 6.93 16.38
N ARG A 26 -14.06 6.77 15.08
CA ARG A 26 -13.26 7.33 13.98
C ARG A 26 -13.70 8.74 13.61
N PRO A 27 -12.77 9.65 13.30
CA PRO A 27 -13.13 10.99 12.82
C PRO A 27 -13.98 10.96 11.53
N THR A 28 -14.99 11.82 11.47
CA THR A 28 -15.92 11.93 10.33
C THR A 28 -15.24 12.10 8.97
N HIS A 29 -14.23 12.97 8.90
CA HIS A 29 -13.46 13.21 7.67
C HIS A 29 -12.65 11.99 7.20
N LEU A 30 -12.24 11.10 8.11
CA LEU A 30 -11.57 9.84 7.73
C LEU A 30 -12.57 8.82 7.20
N LEU A 31 -13.75 8.75 7.83
CA LEU A 31 -14.84 7.90 7.33
C LEU A 31 -15.29 8.35 5.94
N GLU A 32 -15.40 9.66 5.70
CA GLU A 32 -15.74 10.21 4.38
C GLU A 32 -14.68 9.86 3.34
N LYS A 33 -13.40 10.08 3.65
CA LYS A 33 -12.29 9.73 2.76
C LYS A 33 -12.28 8.22 2.44
N ASP A 34 -12.54 7.38 3.44
CA ASP A 34 -12.61 5.94 3.26
C ASP A 34 -13.71 5.52 2.28
N VAL A 35 -14.88 6.17 2.32
CA VAL A 35 -15.93 5.93 1.32
C VAL A 35 -15.43 6.19 -0.10
N TRP A 36 -14.71 7.29 -0.32
CA TRP A 36 -14.14 7.61 -1.63
C TRP A 36 -13.05 6.63 -2.05
N VAL A 37 -12.24 6.12 -1.12
CA VAL A 37 -11.25 5.07 -1.40
C VAL A 37 -11.94 3.80 -1.90
N VAL A 38 -12.98 3.34 -1.19
CA VAL A 38 -13.69 2.11 -1.58
C VAL A 38 -14.47 2.30 -2.88
N TRP A 39 -15.06 3.48 -3.10
CA TRP A 39 -15.67 3.83 -4.37
C TRP A 39 -14.66 3.79 -5.52
N ALA A 40 -13.49 4.42 -5.37
CA ALA A 40 -12.45 4.44 -6.39
C ALA A 40 -11.96 3.00 -6.72
N LEU A 41 -11.77 2.16 -5.71
CA LEU A 41 -11.43 0.75 -5.91
C LEU A 41 -12.56 0.01 -6.64
N ALA A 42 -13.82 0.22 -6.27
CA ALA A 42 -14.95 -0.42 -6.96
C ALA A 42 -14.99 -0.04 -8.44
N THR A 43 -14.82 1.25 -8.74
CA THR A 43 -14.80 1.80 -10.10
C THR A 43 -13.65 1.25 -10.94
N LEU A 44 -12.42 1.26 -10.43
CA LEU A 44 -11.25 0.77 -11.17
C LEU A 44 -11.32 -0.72 -11.45
N TYR A 45 -11.77 -1.53 -10.48
CA TYR A 45 -11.82 -2.98 -10.62
C TYR A 45 -13.06 -3.49 -11.35
N ALA A 46 -14.07 -2.63 -11.58
CA ALA A 46 -15.17 -2.91 -12.50
C ALA A 46 -14.81 -2.63 -13.98
N ALA A 47 -13.79 -1.81 -14.23
CA ALA A 47 -13.31 -1.51 -15.58
C ALA A 47 -12.35 -2.59 -16.11
N PRO A 48 -12.15 -2.72 -17.44
CA PRO A 48 -11.24 -3.71 -18.03
C PRO A 48 -9.79 -3.62 -17.51
N LEU A 49 -9.32 -2.41 -17.17
CA LEU A 49 -7.99 -2.21 -16.58
C LEU A 49 -7.81 -2.95 -15.24
N GLY A 50 -8.92 -3.24 -14.53
CA GLY A 50 -8.94 -3.93 -13.24
C GLY A 50 -8.37 -5.35 -13.30
N GLU A 51 -8.41 -5.99 -14.46
CA GLU A 51 -7.83 -7.32 -14.67
C GLU A 51 -6.31 -7.34 -14.45
N HIS A 52 -5.64 -6.20 -14.74
CA HIS A 52 -4.19 -6.04 -14.67
C HIS A 52 -3.73 -5.18 -13.49
N LEU A 53 -4.66 -4.69 -12.65
CA LEU A 53 -4.34 -3.98 -11.43
C LEU A 53 -4.18 -4.94 -10.24
N VAL A 54 -3.23 -4.62 -9.37
CA VAL A 54 -3.09 -5.22 -8.05
C VAL A 54 -3.00 -4.13 -6.98
N PHE A 55 -3.88 -4.21 -5.99
CA PHE A 55 -3.92 -3.35 -4.82
C PHE A 55 -2.90 -3.85 -3.79
N LYS A 56 -2.06 -2.95 -3.29
CA LYS A 56 -0.94 -3.29 -2.42
C LYS A 56 -0.67 -2.21 -1.38
N GLY A 57 0.47 -2.31 -0.71
CA GLY A 57 0.92 -1.29 0.24
C GLY A 57 0.18 -1.33 1.58
N GLY A 58 0.32 -0.26 2.36
CA GLY A 58 -0.28 -0.16 3.70
C GLY A 58 -1.80 -0.25 3.64
N THR A 59 -2.44 0.52 2.75
CA THR A 59 -3.90 0.57 2.64
C THR A 59 -4.52 -0.79 2.31
N SER A 60 -3.82 -1.65 1.55
CA SER A 60 -4.29 -3.01 1.34
C SER A 60 -4.28 -3.86 2.62
N LEU A 61 -3.25 -3.70 3.47
CA LEU A 61 -3.16 -4.39 4.75
C LEU A 61 -4.25 -3.92 5.73
N SER A 62 -4.60 -2.64 5.74
CA SER A 62 -5.67 -2.13 6.60
C SER A 62 -7.05 -2.51 6.09
N LYS A 63 -7.32 -2.36 4.78
CA LYS A 63 -8.67 -2.52 4.22
C LYS A 63 -9.04 -3.96 3.87
N ALA A 64 -8.11 -4.75 3.32
CA ALA A 64 -8.41 -6.09 2.81
C ALA A 64 -7.94 -7.23 3.72
N TYR A 65 -6.99 -6.95 4.62
CA TYR A 65 -6.50 -7.90 5.61
C TYR A 65 -6.88 -7.53 7.04
N GLN A 66 -7.17 -6.24 7.31
CA GLN A 66 -7.49 -5.73 8.65
C GLN A 66 -6.42 -6.03 9.70
N VAL A 67 -5.16 -6.18 9.27
CA VAL A 67 -4.03 -6.54 10.15
C VAL A 67 -3.32 -5.32 10.72
N ILE A 68 -3.43 -4.17 10.07
CA ILE A 68 -2.89 -2.92 10.58
C ILE A 68 -4.03 -1.94 10.88
N ARG A 69 -3.89 -1.20 11.97
CA ARG A 69 -4.82 -0.13 12.34
C ARG A 69 -4.04 1.16 12.43
N ARG A 70 -3.86 1.77 11.27
CA ARG A 70 -3.16 3.04 11.14
C ARG A 70 -3.68 3.76 9.92
N PHE A 71 -3.71 5.08 9.97
CA PHE A 71 -4.21 5.85 8.84
C PHE A 71 -3.27 5.68 7.63
N SER A 72 -3.86 5.43 6.46
CA SER A 72 -3.14 5.39 5.19
C SER A 72 -3.96 6.19 4.18
N GLU A 73 -3.43 7.35 3.81
CA GLU A 73 -4.08 8.33 2.94
C GLU A 73 -4.07 7.95 1.46
N ASP A 74 -3.18 7.02 1.08
CA ASP A 74 -2.79 6.74 -0.30
C ASP A 74 -3.20 5.33 -0.73
N VAL A 75 -3.71 5.17 -1.94
CA VAL A 75 -4.03 3.86 -2.51
C VAL A 75 -2.90 3.45 -3.45
N ASP A 76 -2.03 2.54 -2.99
CA ASP A 76 -0.96 1.97 -3.80
C ASP A 76 -1.48 0.88 -4.75
N LEU A 77 -1.32 1.09 -6.05
CA LEU A 77 -1.70 0.16 -7.09
C LEU A 77 -0.48 -0.18 -7.95
N THR A 78 -0.36 -1.43 -8.39
CA THR A 78 0.59 -1.78 -9.46
C THR A 78 -0.19 -2.30 -10.66
N TYR A 79 0.07 -1.72 -11.83
CA TYR A 79 -0.40 -2.24 -13.11
C TYR A 79 0.64 -3.23 -13.64
N ASP A 80 0.17 -4.34 -14.19
CA ASP A 80 1.03 -5.43 -14.63
C ASP A 80 2.01 -4.97 -15.72
N ILE A 81 3.32 -5.14 -15.45
CA ILE A 81 4.37 -4.79 -16.42
C ILE A 81 4.19 -5.51 -17.77
N ARG A 82 3.59 -6.71 -17.76
CA ARG A 82 3.29 -7.49 -18.98
C ARG A 82 2.22 -6.81 -19.83
N ALA A 83 1.30 -6.07 -19.21
CA ALA A 83 0.22 -5.36 -19.89
C ALA A 83 0.66 -3.99 -20.41
N ILE A 84 1.47 -3.24 -19.67
CA ILE A 84 1.95 -1.91 -20.09
C ILE A 84 3.14 -1.97 -21.05
N ALA A 85 3.94 -3.04 -20.97
CA ALA A 85 5.15 -3.22 -21.75
C ALA A 85 5.27 -4.61 -22.39
N PRO A 86 4.25 -5.08 -23.13
CA PRO A 86 4.26 -6.41 -23.73
C PRO A 86 5.42 -6.61 -24.71
N ASP A 87 5.79 -5.57 -25.46
CA ASP A 87 6.92 -5.54 -26.38
C ASP A 87 8.30 -5.68 -25.70
N LEU A 88 8.39 -5.35 -24.41
CA LEU A 88 9.62 -5.48 -23.63
C LEU A 88 9.72 -6.86 -22.98
N VAL A 89 8.61 -7.36 -22.41
CA VAL A 89 8.58 -8.65 -21.73
C VAL A 89 8.68 -9.82 -22.73
N GLY A 90 8.00 -9.69 -23.88
CA GLY A 90 7.89 -10.75 -24.88
C GLY A 90 7.23 -12.02 -24.33
N ASP A 91 7.46 -13.14 -25.00
CA ASP A 91 6.79 -14.42 -24.70
C ASP A 91 7.24 -15.09 -23.40
N ASN A 92 8.28 -14.55 -22.74
CA ASN A 92 8.84 -15.16 -21.53
C ASN A 92 7.90 -15.05 -20.31
N GLY A 93 6.94 -14.12 -20.30
CA GLY A 93 5.86 -14.03 -19.30
C GLY A 93 6.24 -13.77 -17.83
N GLU A 94 7.53 -13.83 -17.45
CA GLU A 94 8.00 -13.67 -16.06
C GLU A 94 7.91 -12.23 -15.53
N GLY A 95 7.81 -11.23 -16.41
CA GLY A 95 7.81 -9.82 -16.00
C GLY A 95 9.12 -9.35 -15.34
N LEU A 96 10.24 -10.03 -15.63
CA LEU A 96 11.57 -9.73 -15.11
C LEU A 96 12.60 -9.66 -16.25
N PRO A 97 13.42 -8.59 -16.34
CA PRO A 97 14.51 -8.53 -17.30
C PRO A 97 15.66 -9.44 -16.88
N LYS A 98 16.45 -9.94 -17.86
CA LYS A 98 17.56 -10.88 -17.61
C LYS A 98 18.88 -10.17 -17.31
N THR A 99 19.04 -8.94 -17.79
CA THR A 99 20.27 -8.16 -17.66
C THR A 99 20.01 -6.75 -17.12
N ARG A 100 21.04 -6.13 -16.54
CA ARG A 100 20.99 -4.72 -16.09
C ARG A 100 20.71 -3.73 -17.21
N SER A 101 21.15 -4.03 -18.43
CA SER A 101 20.89 -3.16 -19.59
C SER A 101 19.43 -3.22 -20.00
N GLU A 102 18.82 -4.41 -19.99
CA GLU A 102 17.38 -4.58 -20.22
C GLU A 102 16.58 -3.90 -19.11
N GLU A 103 16.95 -4.07 -17.85
CA GLU A 103 16.29 -3.38 -16.74
C GLU A 103 16.25 -1.86 -16.91
N LYS A 104 17.37 -1.23 -17.24
CA LYS A 104 17.41 0.21 -17.50
C LYS A 104 16.50 0.63 -18.64
N ARG A 105 16.42 -0.18 -19.70
CA ARG A 105 15.49 0.05 -20.82
C ARG A 105 14.04 -0.09 -20.36
N TRP A 106 13.71 -1.15 -19.64
CA TRP A 106 12.36 -1.40 -19.12
C TRP A 106 11.91 -0.29 -18.16
N SER A 107 12.74 0.06 -17.18
CA SER A 107 12.47 1.13 -16.22
C SER A 107 12.27 2.49 -16.91
N SER A 108 13.09 2.81 -17.92
CA SER A 108 12.94 4.05 -18.69
C SER A 108 11.63 4.07 -19.48
N GLU A 109 11.27 2.96 -20.10
CA GLU A 109 10.06 2.89 -20.92
C GLU A 109 8.79 2.85 -20.06
N VAL A 110 8.80 2.16 -18.93
CA VAL A 110 7.71 2.21 -17.95
C VAL A 110 7.51 3.63 -17.42
N ARG A 111 8.58 4.36 -17.05
CA ARG A 111 8.48 5.76 -16.62
C ARG A 111 7.89 6.67 -17.70
N ARG A 112 8.11 6.36 -18.97
CA ARG A 112 7.54 7.11 -20.10
C ARG A 112 6.06 6.76 -20.33
N ARG A 113 5.70 5.47 -20.23
CA ARG A 113 4.34 4.98 -20.54
C ARG A 113 3.35 5.18 -19.41
N LEU A 114 3.79 5.06 -18.16
CA LEU A 114 2.89 5.04 -17.01
C LEU A 114 2.09 6.34 -16.84
N PRO A 115 2.69 7.55 -16.92
CA PRO A 115 1.91 8.79 -16.85
C PRO A 115 0.88 8.92 -17.98
N ALA A 116 1.26 8.56 -19.20
CA ALA A 116 0.35 8.56 -20.34
C ALA A 116 -0.80 7.56 -20.12
N TRP A 117 -0.51 6.37 -19.61
CA TRP A 117 -1.54 5.39 -19.27
C TRP A 117 -2.50 5.89 -18.19
N VAL A 118 -2.01 6.57 -17.14
CA VAL A 118 -2.87 7.17 -16.11
C VAL A 118 -3.81 8.20 -16.74
N ALA A 119 -3.28 9.13 -17.53
CA ALA A 119 -4.07 10.19 -18.16
C ALA A 119 -5.04 9.69 -19.25
N GLU A 120 -4.64 8.71 -20.05
CA GLU A 120 -5.41 8.25 -21.21
C GLU A 120 -6.35 7.08 -20.89
N THR A 121 -6.11 6.34 -19.80
CA THR A 121 -6.87 5.13 -19.45
C THR A 121 -7.56 5.24 -18.10
N VAL A 122 -6.86 5.63 -17.04
CA VAL A 122 -7.42 5.66 -15.67
C VAL A 122 -8.34 6.87 -15.48
N GLN A 123 -7.87 8.06 -15.87
CA GLN A 123 -8.63 9.30 -15.70
C GLN A 123 -10.01 9.22 -16.37
N PRO A 124 -10.16 8.79 -17.64
CA PRO A 124 -11.47 8.69 -18.28
C PRO A 124 -12.42 7.71 -17.58
N VAL A 125 -11.90 6.62 -17.00
CA VAL A 125 -12.72 5.66 -16.23
C VAL A 125 -13.32 6.33 -15.00
N ILE A 126 -12.52 7.06 -14.23
CA ILE A 126 -12.99 7.76 -13.04
C ILE A 126 -13.95 8.90 -13.42
N GLU A 127 -13.59 9.75 -14.38
CA GLU A 127 -14.43 10.87 -14.82
C GLU A 127 -15.79 10.40 -15.36
N THR A 128 -15.80 9.30 -16.12
CA THR A 128 -17.04 8.70 -16.63
C THR A 128 -17.91 8.20 -15.48
N ALA A 129 -17.33 7.51 -14.49
CA ALA A 129 -18.08 7.03 -13.34
C ALA A 129 -18.66 8.17 -12.50
N LEU A 130 -17.87 9.22 -12.24
CA LEU A 130 -18.34 10.44 -11.56
C LEU A 130 -19.53 11.07 -12.30
N ALA A 131 -19.44 11.20 -13.63
CA ALA A 131 -20.49 11.79 -14.44
C ALA A 131 -21.77 10.94 -14.49
N VAL A 132 -21.64 9.62 -14.62
CA VAL A 132 -22.77 8.67 -14.65
C VAL A 132 -23.50 8.63 -13.32
N GLU A 133 -22.76 8.67 -12.21
CA GLU A 133 -23.33 8.64 -10.86
C GLU A 133 -23.71 10.04 -10.34
N GLY A 134 -23.42 11.11 -11.08
CA GLY A 134 -23.73 12.49 -10.68
C GLY A 134 -22.95 12.97 -9.45
N LEU A 135 -21.74 12.44 -9.22
CA LEU A 135 -20.94 12.74 -8.05
C LEU A 135 -20.11 14.01 -8.23
N ALA A 136 -20.16 14.91 -7.25
CA ALA A 136 -19.40 16.16 -7.25
C ALA A 136 -17.95 15.94 -6.77
N ALA A 137 -17.07 15.59 -7.70
CA ALA A 137 -15.62 15.53 -7.49
C ALA A 137 -14.87 15.93 -8.77
N ALA A 138 -13.63 16.40 -8.60
CA ALA A 138 -12.71 16.73 -9.67
C ALA A 138 -11.57 15.72 -9.72
N VAL A 139 -11.10 15.43 -10.93
CA VAL A 139 -9.95 14.55 -11.16
C VAL A 139 -8.74 15.39 -11.54
N ARG A 140 -7.59 15.11 -10.92
CA ARG A 140 -6.29 15.67 -11.33
C ARG A 140 -5.29 14.54 -11.52
N VAL A 141 -4.42 14.68 -12.51
CA VAL A 141 -3.34 13.72 -12.79
C VAL A 141 -2.00 14.43 -12.61
N GLU A 142 -1.10 13.78 -11.88
CA GLU A 142 0.28 14.22 -11.67
C GLU A 142 1.19 13.01 -11.88
N ASP A 143 1.80 12.91 -13.05
CA ASP A 143 2.65 11.78 -13.45
C ASP A 143 1.96 10.41 -13.24
N GLU A 144 2.50 9.55 -12.37
CA GLU A 144 1.93 8.25 -12.01
C GLU A 144 0.81 8.31 -10.97
N LYS A 145 0.32 9.50 -10.62
CA LYS A 145 -0.69 9.71 -9.58
C LYS A 145 -1.98 10.28 -10.16
N LEU A 146 -3.11 9.81 -9.63
CA LEU A 146 -4.42 10.40 -9.88
C LEU A 146 -5.04 10.80 -8.54
N PHE A 147 -5.56 12.02 -8.49
CA PHE A 147 -6.27 12.56 -7.33
C PHE A 147 -7.76 12.68 -7.64
N ILE A 148 -8.59 12.30 -6.68
CA ILE A 148 -10.03 12.52 -6.69
C ILE A 148 -10.32 13.52 -5.58
N ASP A 149 -10.46 14.79 -5.95
CA ASP A 149 -10.77 15.88 -5.02
C ASP A 149 -12.29 16.02 -4.89
N TYR A 150 -12.81 15.86 -3.68
CA TYR A 150 -14.24 15.95 -3.42
C TYR A 150 -14.55 17.08 -2.45
N GLU A 151 -15.78 17.59 -2.51
CA GLU A 151 -16.24 18.56 -1.53
C GLU A 151 -16.54 17.85 -0.20
N ALA A 152 -15.74 18.15 0.83
CA ALA A 152 -15.90 17.56 2.15
C ALA A 152 -17.23 17.98 2.79
N THR A 153 -17.98 17.02 3.33
CA THR A 153 -19.22 17.31 4.05
C THR A 153 -18.97 17.69 5.51
N ALA A 154 -17.81 17.32 6.07
CA ALA A 154 -17.36 17.71 7.40
C ALA A 154 -15.95 18.35 7.35
N ALA A 155 -15.77 19.47 8.05
CA ALA A 155 -14.45 20.06 8.23
C ALA A 155 -13.63 19.19 9.22
N GLY A 156 -12.50 18.65 8.76
CA GLY A 156 -11.47 18.11 9.65
C GLY A 156 -10.65 19.21 10.32
N SER A 157 -9.58 18.84 11.02
CA SER A 157 -8.60 19.80 11.59
C SER A 157 -7.77 20.57 10.54
N GLY A 158 -7.99 20.29 9.25
CA GLY A 158 -7.17 20.78 8.13
C GLY A 158 -5.95 19.91 7.80
N TYR A 159 -5.69 18.85 8.59
CA TYR A 159 -4.52 17.97 8.40
C TYR A 159 -4.67 16.97 7.25
N VAL A 160 -5.90 16.51 6.97
CA VAL A 160 -6.19 15.59 5.87
C VAL A 160 -6.97 16.34 4.78
N ALA A 161 -6.38 16.44 3.59
CA ALA A 161 -7.06 17.02 2.44
C ALA A 161 -8.23 16.12 1.99
N PRO A 162 -9.36 16.70 1.55
CA PRO A 162 -10.49 15.96 1.00
C PRO A 162 -10.20 15.49 -0.43
N SER A 163 -9.17 14.67 -0.53
CA SER A 163 -8.62 14.13 -1.77
C SER A 163 -8.17 12.70 -1.52
N VAL A 164 -8.52 11.80 -2.44
CA VAL A 164 -7.97 10.45 -2.49
C VAL A 164 -6.86 10.43 -3.53
N MET A 165 -5.66 10.04 -3.12
CA MET A 165 -4.53 9.82 -4.03
C MET A 165 -4.45 8.35 -4.40
N LEU A 166 -4.49 8.07 -5.70
CA LEU A 166 -4.21 6.77 -6.30
C LEU A 166 -2.79 6.82 -6.88
N GLU A 167 -1.86 6.07 -6.30
CA GLU A 167 -0.47 6.00 -6.77
C GLU A 167 -0.25 4.71 -7.56
N PHE A 168 0.18 4.85 -8.82
CA PHE A 168 0.38 3.72 -9.72
C PHE A 168 1.87 3.38 -9.86
N GLY A 169 2.18 2.09 -9.77
CA GLY A 169 3.45 1.51 -10.20
C GLY A 169 3.27 0.57 -11.38
N ALA A 170 4.33 0.30 -12.14
CA ALA A 170 4.24 -0.60 -13.30
C ALA A 170 5.51 -1.41 -13.57
N ARG A 171 6.37 -1.55 -12.56
CA ARG A 171 7.62 -2.33 -12.65
C ARG A 171 7.49 -3.76 -12.11
N SER A 172 6.28 -4.20 -11.78
CA SER A 172 6.02 -5.52 -11.20
C SER A 172 4.72 -6.10 -11.73
N THR A 173 4.57 -7.42 -11.67
CA THR A 173 3.29 -8.10 -11.95
C THR A 173 2.29 -7.97 -10.80
N GLY A 174 2.77 -7.63 -9.58
CA GLY A 174 1.95 -7.61 -8.36
C GLY A 174 1.63 -9.00 -7.77
N GLU A 175 2.07 -10.09 -8.41
CA GLU A 175 1.69 -11.47 -8.05
C GLU A 175 2.59 -12.12 -6.98
N PRO A 176 2.08 -12.94 -6.05
CA PRO A 176 0.74 -13.47 -6.03
C PRO A 176 -0.26 -12.46 -5.44
N ALA A 177 -1.47 -12.49 -5.99
CA ALA A 177 -2.58 -11.64 -5.59
C ALA A 177 -3.89 -12.42 -5.73
N SER A 178 -4.86 -12.12 -4.87
CA SER A 178 -6.18 -12.75 -4.89
C SER A 178 -7.28 -11.73 -4.68
N LEU A 179 -8.48 -12.02 -5.21
CA LEU A 179 -9.65 -11.18 -4.97
C LEU A 179 -9.99 -11.17 -3.48
N ARG A 180 -10.17 -9.98 -2.92
CA ARG A 180 -10.61 -9.79 -1.53
C ARG A 180 -11.72 -8.76 -1.48
N ASP A 181 -12.68 -8.97 -0.59
CA ASP A 181 -13.73 -7.99 -0.36
C ASP A 181 -13.17 -6.84 0.47
N VAL A 182 -13.52 -5.62 0.07
CA VAL A 182 -13.17 -4.37 0.73
C VAL A 182 -14.45 -3.58 0.96
N VAL A 183 -14.71 -3.21 2.20
CA VAL A 183 -15.90 -2.46 2.62
C VAL A 183 -15.50 -1.16 3.30
N CYS A 184 -16.40 -0.18 3.30
CA CYS A 184 -16.19 1.07 4.04
C CYS A 184 -16.17 0.80 5.55
N ASP A 185 -15.42 1.60 6.30
CA ASP A 185 -15.32 1.50 7.75
C ASP A 185 -16.64 1.87 8.45
N ALA A 186 -17.47 2.68 7.79
CA ALA A 186 -18.82 3.01 8.22
C ALA A 186 -19.86 1.94 7.84
N ALA A 187 -19.49 0.92 7.06
CA ALA A 187 -20.41 -0.09 6.58
C ALA A 187 -21.05 -0.86 7.76
N GLY A 188 -22.37 -1.00 7.73
CA GLY A 188 -23.13 -1.68 8.78
C GLY A 188 -23.32 -0.87 10.07
N LEU A 189 -22.73 0.33 10.19
CA LEU A 189 -22.93 1.19 11.36
C LEU A 189 -24.24 1.97 11.31
N ILE A 190 -24.92 2.05 10.16
CA ILE A 190 -26.16 2.82 9.97
C ILE A 190 -27.15 1.93 9.23
N GLU A 191 -28.29 1.65 9.88
CA GLU A 191 -29.33 0.79 9.32
C GLU A 191 -29.99 1.46 8.12
N GLY A 192 -30.20 0.70 7.04
CA GLY A 192 -30.84 1.21 5.81
C GLY A 192 -29.94 2.04 4.90
N LEU A 193 -28.66 2.24 5.25
CA LEU A 193 -27.70 2.98 4.44
C LEU A 193 -26.68 2.04 3.79
N LEU A 194 -26.54 2.14 2.47
CA LEU A 194 -25.58 1.38 1.68
C LEU A 194 -24.34 2.22 1.42
N PHE A 195 -23.19 1.62 1.71
CA PHE A 195 -21.88 2.15 1.37
C PHE A 195 -21.28 1.39 0.18
N PRO A 196 -20.38 2.01 -0.60
CA PRO A 196 -19.63 1.32 -1.64
C PRO A 196 -18.91 0.07 -1.08
N THR A 197 -18.79 -0.94 -1.93
CA THR A 197 -18.00 -2.15 -1.68
C THR A 197 -17.17 -2.46 -2.93
N ALA A 198 -15.95 -2.92 -2.74
CA ALA A 198 -15.06 -3.30 -3.84
C ALA A 198 -14.56 -4.74 -3.67
N ARG A 199 -14.16 -5.35 -4.77
CA ARG A 199 -13.52 -6.68 -4.77
C ARG A 199 -12.21 -6.69 -5.56
N PRO A 200 -11.21 -5.89 -5.13
CA PRO A 200 -9.95 -5.77 -5.85
C PRO A 200 -9.13 -7.06 -5.83
N ARG A 201 -8.23 -7.23 -6.81
CA ARG A 201 -7.10 -8.16 -6.69
C ARG A 201 -6.09 -7.54 -5.72
N VAL A 202 -5.86 -8.20 -4.59
CA VAL A 202 -4.98 -7.69 -3.54
C VAL A 202 -3.73 -8.55 -3.45
N MET A 203 -2.56 -7.91 -3.40
CA MET A 203 -1.28 -8.58 -3.18
C MET A 203 -1.34 -9.42 -1.91
N HIS A 204 -0.76 -10.63 -1.96
CA HIS A 204 -0.65 -11.50 -0.78
C HIS A 204 0.12 -10.81 0.35
N ALA A 205 -0.35 -10.97 1.59
CA ALA A 205 0.25 -10.34 2.76
C ALA A 205 1.68 -10.87 3.01
N GLU A 206 1.93 -12.12 2.67
CA GLU A 206 3.23 -12.79 2.69
C GLU A 206 4.22 -12.14 1.73
N ARG A 207 3.76 -11.75 0.52
CA ARG A 207 4.57 -10.99 -0.42
C ARG A 207 4.88 -9.60 0.14
N THR A 208 3.85 -8.95 0.69
CA THR A 208 3.97 -7.61 1.29
C THR A 208 4.93 -7.62 2.49
N PHE A 209 4.92 -8.69 3.30
CA PHE A 209 5.89 -8.93 4.37
C PHE A 209 7.31 -8.87 3.82
N TRP A 210 7.64 -9.68 2.80
CA TRP A 210 8.98 -9.67 2.22
C TRP A 210 9.33 -8.34 1.54
N GLU A 211 8.38 -7.67 0.88
CA GLU A 211 8.60 -6.34 0.29
C GLU A 211 9.00 -5.29 1.35
N LYS A 212 8.42 -5.37 2.56
CA LYS A 212 8.72 -4.49 3.69
C LYS A 212 9.98 -4.92 4.45
N ALA A 213 10.12 -6.20 4.79
CA ALA A 213 11.28 -6.75 5.50
C ALA A 213 12.59 -6.48 4.72
N THR A 214 12.57 -6.62 3.39
CA THR A 214 13.74 -6.28 2.57
C THR A 214 14.01 -4.77 2.48
N ALA A 215 12.99 -3.92 2.56
CA ALA A 215 13.18 -2.46 2.61
C ALA A 215 13.79 -2.04 3.96
N ILE A 216 13.36 -2.65 5.05
CA ILE A 216 13.94 -2.51 6.39
C ILE A 216 15.40 -2.97 6.40
N HIS A 217 15.69 -4.14 5.81
CA HIS A 217 17.06 -4.65 5.71
C HIS A 217 17.98 -3.67 4.99
N VAL A 218 17.52 -3.07 3.89
CA VAL A 218 18.28 -2.00 3.21
C VAL A 218 18.57 -0.83 4.14
N PHE A 219 17.58 -0.39 4.92
CA PHE A 219 17.79 0.66 5.92
C PHE A 219 18.85 0.25 6.96
N CYS A 220 18.77 -0.96 7.49
CA CYS A 220 19.74 -1.45 8.49
C CYS A 220 21.18 -1.43 7.95
N LEU A 221 21.38 -1.72 6.66
CA LEU A 221 22.70 -1.67 6.02
C LEU A 221 23.15 -0.28 5.55
N GLN A 222 22.24 0.69 5.47
CA GLN A 222 22.52 2.05 5.02
C GLN A 222 22.58 3.07 6.16
N GLU A 223 21.94 2.78 7.29
CA GLU A 223 21.78 3.68 8.44
C GLU A 223 21.19 5.05 8.07
N ARG A 224 20.32 5.08 7.04
CA ARG A 224 19.76 6.31 6.49
C ARG A 224 18.28 6.18 6.22
N LEU A 225 17.48 7.08 6.81
CA LEU A 225 16.04 7.18 6.57
C LEU A 225 15.74 7.53 5.11
N ARG A 226 14.64 6.98 4.60
CA ARG A 226 14.14 7.23 3.25
C ARG A 226 12.78 7.89 3.32
N GLY A 227 12.72 9.16 2.93
CA GLY A 227 11.49 9.94 2.99
C GLY A 227 10.97 10.06 4.42
N ASP A 228 9.75 10.55 4.53
CA ASP A 228 9.09 10.78 5.81
C ASP A 228 8.27 9.55 6.25
N ARG A 229 8.15 9.34 7.57
CA ARG A 229 7.29 8.31 8.18
C ARG A 229 7.71 6.89 7.77
N PHE A 230 9.01 6.60 7.71
CA PHE A 230 9.56 5.32 7.27
C PHE A 230 9.43 4.24 8.35
N ALA A 231 9.40 4.62 9.63
CA ALA A 231 9.23 3.71 10.77
C ALA A 231 7.95 2.86 10.68
N ARG A 232 6.94 3.30 9.92
CA ARG A 232 5.72 2.53 9.62
C ARG A 232 5.97 1.12 9.10
N HIS A 233 7.10 0.91 8.41
CA HIS A 233 7.46 -0.40 7.89
C HIS A 233 7.72 -1.41 9.01
N TRP A 234 8.31 -1.01 10.13
CA TRP A 234 8.53 -1.90 11.28
C TRP A 234 7.22 -2.29 11.92
N HIS A 235 6.36 -1.30 12.19
CA HIS A 235 5.04 -1.54 12.74
C HIS A 235 4.23 -2.48 11.84
N ASP A 236 4.23 -2.26 10.52
CA ASP A 236 3.59 -3.18 9.56
C ASP A 236 4.09 -4.62 9.65
N VAL A 237 5.40 -4.82 9.74
CA VAL A 237 6.02 -6.15 9.76
C VAL A 237 5.67 -6.89 11.04
N VAL A 238 5.66 -6.21 12.18
CA VAL A 238 5.21 -6.79 13.45
C VAL A 238 3.73 -7.17 13.39
N ARG A 239 2.87 -6.32 12.84
CA ARG A 239 1.44 -6.63 12.71
C ARG A 239 1.15 -7.79 11.75
N LEU A 240 1.94 -7.90 10.69
CA LEU A 240 1.88 -9.05 9.78
C LEU A 240 2.31 -10.35 10.47
N ASP A 241 3.34 -10.28 11.33
CA ASP A 241 3.80 -11.42 12.12
C ASP A 241 2.76 -11.86 13.16
N GLU A 242 2.18 -10.92 13.92
CA GLU A 242 1.12 -11.20 14.89
C GLU A 242 -0.11 -11.84 14.24
N ALA A 243 -0.43 -11.47 13.00
CA ALA A 243 -1.49 -12.07 12.21
C ALA A 243 -1.12 -13.43 11.58
N GLY A 244 0.10 -13.92 11.78
CA GLY A 244 0.59 -15.23 11.30
C GLY A 244 1.12 -15.23 9.87
N PHE A 245 1.17 -14.08 9.18
CA PHE A 245 1.62 -14.01 7.79
C PHE A 245 3.14 -14.16 7.65
N ALA A 246 3.92 -13.81 8.67
CA ALA A 246 5.37 -13.98 8.63
C ALA A 246 5.77 -15.47 8.56
N GLU A 247 5.16 -16.34 9.37
CA GLU A 247 5.41 -17.79 9.33
C GLU A 247 5.10 -18.39 7.96
N ALA A 248 3.95 -18.03 7.37
CA ALA A 248 3.59 -18.44 6.02
C ALA A 248 4.61 -17.92 4.98
N ALA A 249 5.05 -16.67 5.12
CA ALA A 249 6.05 -16.06 4.24
C ALA A 249 7.43 -16.73 4.36
N PHE A 250 7.82 -17.21 5.54
CA PHE A 250 9.07 -17.94 5.74
C PHE A 250 9.05 -19.30 5.07
N ALA A 251 7.92 -20.00 5.16
CA ALA A 251 7.72 -21.33 4.58
C ALA A 251 7.71 -21.29 3.03
N ASP A 252 7.18 -20.23 2.43
CA ASP A 252 7.16 -20.04 0.97
C ASP A 252 8.50 -19.47 0.45
N ARG A 253 9.45 -20.37 0.26
CA ARG A 253 10.80 -20.04 -0.24
C ARG A 253 10.78 -19.51 -1.68
N ASP A 254 9.85 -19.99 -2.50
CA ASP A 254 9.73 -19.54 -3.89
C ASP A 254 9.26 -18.09 -3.95
N LEU A 255 8.29 -17.72 -3.11
CA LEU A 255 7.86 -16.33 -2.95
C LEU A 255 8.99 -15.44 -2.44
N ALA A 256 9.71 -15.86 -1.40
CA ALA A 256 10.84 -15.10 -0.86
C ALA A 256 11.91 -14.84 -1.93
N ASN A 257 12.28 -15.87 -2.69
CA ASN A 257 13.23 -15.78 -3.79
C ASN A 257 12.73 -14.92 -4.95
N ALA A 258 11.43 -14.99 -5.28
CA ALA A 258 10.82 -14.14 -6.31
C ALA A 258 10.89 -12.66 -5.93
N VAL A 259 10.60 -12.31 -4.67
CA VAL A 259 10.76 -10.94 -4.16
C VAL A 259 12.22 -10.49 -4.21
N ALA A 260 13.16 -11.35 -3.77
CA ALA A 260 14.59 -11.04 -3.81
C ALA A 260 15.11 -10.80 -5.23
N ARG A 261 14.72 -11.64 -6.21
CA ARG A 261 15.05 -11.47 -7.63
C ARG A 261 14.52 -10.14 -8.18
N HIS A 262 13.26 -9.82 -7.88
CA HIS A 262 12.62 -8.58 -8.32
C HIS A 262 13.31 -7.34 -7.75
N LYS A 263 13.55 -7.32 -6.43
CA LYS A 263 14.28 -6.25 -5.74
C LYS A 263 15.69 -6.09 -6.28
N SER A 264 16.42 -7.18 -6.46
CA SER A 264 17.77 -7.17 -7.02
C SER A 264 17.81 -6.50 -8.40
N MET A 265 16.77 -6.71 -9.21
CA MET A 265 16.69 -6.16 -10.55
C MET A 265 16.26 -4.69 -10.55
N PHE A 266 15.06 -4.37 -10.03
CA PHE A 266 14.45 -3.04 -10.16
C PHE A 266 14.73 -2.07 -9.01
N PHE A 267 15.29 -2.55 -7.90
CA PHE A 267 15.52 -1.81 -6.66
C PHE A 267 16.91 -2.13 -6.09
N ALA A 268 17.92 -2.18 -6.95
CA ALA A 268 19.29 -2.42 -6.51
C ALA A 268 19.79 -1.29 -5.62
N GLU A 269 20.31 -1.65 -4.46
CA GLU A 269 20.77 -0.73 -3.44
C GLU A 269 22.18 -1.08 -3.00
N LYS A 270 22.82 -0.16 -2.29
CA LYS A 270 24.17 -0.34 -1.75
C LYS A 270 24.19 -0.10 -0.24
N ALA A 271 24.97 -0.87 0.50
CA ALA A 271 25.23 -0.61 1.91
C ALA A 271 26.07 0.66 2.10
N ALA A 272 26.27 1.08 3.36
CA ALA A 272 27.05 2.26 3.71
C ALA A 272 28.48 2.24 3.13
N ASP A 273 29.10 1.05 3.04
CA ASP A 273 30.44 0.83 2.46
C ASP A 273 30.46 0.75 0.91
N ARG A 274 29.30 1.01 0.27
CA ARG A 274 29.07 0.95 -1.18
C ARG A 274 29.05 -0.46 -1.78
N THR A 275 29.08 -1.51 -0.96
CA THR A 275 28.85 -2.88 -1.45
C THR A 275 27.40 -3.03 -1.90
N PRO A 276 27.12 -3.73 -3.02
CA PRO A 276 25.75 -4.03 -3.41
C PRO A 276 25.05 -4.88 -2.36
N ILE A 277 23.80 -4.54 -2.03
CA ILE A 277 22.99 -5.33 -1.11
C ILE A 277 22.53 -6.61 -1.80
N ASP A 278 22.77 -7.75 -1.15
CA ASP A 278 22.35 -9.06 -1.61
C ASP A 278 20.98 -9.43 -1.01
N TYR A 279 19.93 -9.20 -1.79
CA TYR A 279 18.58 -9.57 -1.38
C TYR A 279 18.37 -11.08 -1.29
N ALA A 280 19.12 -11.90 -2.03
CA ALA A 280 19.03 -13.34 -1.92
C ALA A 280 19.54 -13.78 -0.54
N ALA A 281 20.70 -13.26 -0.12
CA ALA A 281 21.20 -13.45 1.25
C ALA A 281 20.19 -12.96 2.30
N ALA A 282 19.58 -11.79 2.10
CA ALA A 282 18.59 -11.24 3.03
C ALA A 282 17.40 -12.19 3.26
N VAL A 283 16.88 -12.84 2.21
CA VAL A 283 15.76 -13.78 2.37
C VAL A 283 16.19 -15.21 2.73
N SER A 284 17.50 -15.49 2.81
CA SER A 284 18.06 -16.84 3.04
C SER A 284 19.00 -16.92 4.25
N GLY A 285 18.70 -16.15 5.31
CA GLY A 285 19.42 -16.24 6.59
C GLY A 285 20.19 -14.99 6.96
N GLY A 286 20.22 -13.98 6.09
CA GLY A 286 20.87 -12.69 6.32
C GLY A 286 19.91 -11.54 6.64
N LEU A 287 18.64 -11.81 6.97
CA LEU A 287 17.67 -10.74 7.24
C LEU A 287 18.12 -9.90 8.45
N GLN A 288 17.96 -8.58 8.34
CA GLN A 288 18.19 -7.64 9.44
C GLN A 288 16.98 -6.73 9.55
N LEU A 289 16.37 -6.70 10.73
CA LEU A 289 15.27 -5.80 11.06
C LEU A 289 15.58 -4.88 12.25
N VAL A 290 16.70 -5.07 12.95
CA VAL A 290 17.07 -4.24 14.09
C VAL A 290 18.27 -3.40 13.70
N PRO A 291 18.11 -2.08 13.47
CA PRO A 291 19.22 -1.21 13.17
C PRO A 291 20.12 -1.02 14.39
N VAL A 292 21.35 -0.57 14.16
CA VAL A 292 22.33 -0.25 15.21
C VAL A 292 22.84 1.17 15.02
N GLY A 293 23.56 1.69 16.03
CA GLY A 293 24.24 2.98 15.94
C GLY A 293 23.31 4.15 15.62
N ASP A 294 23.73 5.03 14.71
CA ASP A 294 22.99 6.23 14.32
C ASP A 294 21.67 5.88 13.61
N GLY A 295 21.61 4.74 12.92
CA GLY A 295 20.39 4.24 12.29
C GLY A 295 19.29 3.90 13.31
N ALA A 296 19.66 3.35 14.47
CA ALA A 296 18.70 3.04 15.53
C ALA A 296 18.08 4.31 16.11
N LYS A 297 18.91 5.32 16.39
CA LYS A 297 18.44 6.62 16.90
C LYS A 297 17.54 7.33 15.88
N ALA A 298 17.92 7.33 14.61
CA ALA A 298 17.11 7.94 13.56
C ALA A 298 15.73 7.27 13.43
N LEU A 299 15.69 5.93 13.55
CA LEU A 299 14.43 5.19 13.55
C LEU A 299 13.58 5.49 14.79
N GLU A 300 14.18 5.55 15.98
CA GLU A 300 13.49 5.91 17.23
C GLU A 300 12.85 7.30 17.14
N ASP A 301 13.61 8.30 16.67
CA ASP A 301 13.11 9.66 16.46
C ASP A 301 11.95 9.70 15.44
N ASP A 302 12.01 8.90 14.37
CA ASP A 302 10.93 8.80 13.37
C ASP A 302 9.68 8.10 13.91
N TYR A 303 9.87 7.03 14.70
CA TYR A 303 8.79 6.31 15.34
C TYR A 303 8.08 7.19 16.37
N ALA A 304 8.82 7.92 17.20
CA ALA A 304 8.26 8.84 18.19
C ALA A 304 7.37 9.90 17.52
N ARG A 305 7.85 10.55 16.46
CA ARG A 305 7.04 11.52 15.67
C ARG A 305 5.77 10.88 15.12
N MET A 306 5.87 9.66 14.60
CA MET A 306 4.71 8.93 14.08
C MET A 306 3.65 8.65 15.16
N VAL A 307 4.08 8.31 16.38
CA VAL A 307 3.19 8.08 17.52
C VAL A 307 2.57 9.40 18.00
N GLU A 308 3.37 10.45 18.11
CA GLU A 308 2.92 11.80 18.50
C GLU A 308 1.88 12.37 17.52
N ASP A 309 2.06 12.11 16.21
CA ASP A 309 1.10 12.49 15.16
C ASP A 309 -0.16 11.60 15.13
N GLY A 310 -0.27 10.60 16.02
CA GLY A 310 -1.44 9.73 16.14
C GLY A 310 -1.63 8.77 14.97
N LEU A 311 -0.60 8.54 14.14
CA LEU A 311 -0.71 7.71 12.94
C LEU A 311 -1.02 6.24 13.26
N LEU A 312 -0.59 5.75 14.43
CA LEU A 312 -0.70 4.35 14.86
C LEU A 312 -1.91 4.07 15.76
N PHE A 313 -2.84 5.04 15.92
CA PHE A 313 -4.01 4.92 16.81
C PHE A 313 -3.65 4.32 18.19
N ASP A 314 -4.49 3.42 18.73
CA ASP A 314 -4.28 2.75 20.03
C ASP A 314 -3.31 1.55 19.96
N ASP A 315 -2.68 1.36 18.81
CA ASP A 315 -1.90 0.18 18.47
C ASP A 315 -0.39 0.42 18.62
N ALA A 316 0.06 1.61 19.05
CA ALA A 316 1.48 1.91 19.23
C ALA A 316 2.09 1.14 20.41
N GLU A 317 3.15 0.38 20.16
CA GLU A 317 3.98 -0.25 21.19
C GLU A 317 5.18 0.65 21.58
N PRO A 318 5.79 0.49 22.76
CA PRO A 318 7.07 1.14 23.05
C PRO A 318 8.13 0.73 22.01
N PHE A 319 9.02 1.66 21.64
CA PHE A 319 10.02 1.41 20.61
C PHE A 319 10.90 0.19 20.91
N GLU A 320 11.28 -0.01 22.18
CA GLU A 320 12.05 -1.16 22.63
C GLU A 320 11.29 -2.48 22.45
N ALA A 321 9.97 -2.47 22.64
CA ALA A 321 9.12 -3.64 22.41
C ALA A 321 9.04 -3.96 20.90
N LEU A 322 8.87 -2.94 20.05
CA LEU A 322 8.90 -3.09 18.60
C LEU A 322 10.22 -3.70 18.11
N MET A 323 11.36 -3.23 18.64
CA MET A 323 12.67 -3.78 18.31
C MET A 323 12.85 -5.21 18.80
N ALA A 324 12.33 -5.55 19.99
CA ALA A 324 12.37 -6.91 20.51
C ALA A 324 11.55 -7.89 19.65
N GLN A 325 10.36 -7.48 19.19
CA GLN A 325 9.55 -8.28 18.26
C GLN A 325 10.27 -8.45 16.92
N CYS A 326 10.88 -7.40 16.38
CA CYS A 326 11.68 -7.48 15.16
C CYS A 326 12.91 -8.41 15.31
N ALA A 327 13.55 -8.44 16.48
CA ALA A 327 14.64 -9.37 16.77
C ALA A 327 14.16 -10.84 16.75
N ASP A 328 12.98 -11.12 17.30
CA ASP A 328 12.37 -12.46 17.25
C ASP A 328 12.03 -12.89 15.80
N ILE A 329 11.40 -11.99 15.03
CA ILE A 329 11.10 -12.21 13.61
C ILE A 329 12.37 -12.55 12.84
N VAL A 330 13.47 -11.81 13.05
CA VAL A 330 14.78 -12.08 12.42
C VAL A 330 15.29 -13.46 12.80
N ALA A 331 15.22 -13.85 14.07
CA ALA A 331 15.68 -15.15 14.54
C ALA A 331 14.92 -16.29 13.88
N ARG A 332 13.58 -16.19 13.78
CA ARG A 332 12.74 -17.18 13.10
C ARG A 332 12.97 -17.20 11.60
N ALA A 333 12.93 -16.05 10.93
CA ALA A 333 13.15 -15.93 9.49
C ALA A 333 14.49 -16.53 9.05
N ASN A 334 15.57 -16.20 9.78
CA ASN A 334 16.90 -16.68 9.45
C ASN A 334 17.10 -18.15 9.85
N GLY A 335 16.42 -18.62 10.90
CA GLY A 335 16.41 -20.03 11.30
C GLY A 335 15.68 -20.93 10.30
N ALA A 336 14.61 -20.43 9.66
CA ALA A 336 13.82 -21.13 8.66
C ALA A 336 14.51 -21.25 7.29
N ALA A 337 15.60 -20.52 7.06
CA ALA A 337 16.33 -20.53 5.79
C ALA A 337 17.25 -21.75 5.57
N LYS A 338 17.19 -22.75 6.46
CA LYS A 338 18.04 -23.95 6.44
C LYS A 338 17.55 -25.04 5.50
#